data_AF-A0A6N4QBE0-F1
#
_entry.id   AF-A0A6N4QBE0-F1
#
_cell.length_a   1.000
_cell.length_b   1.000
_cell.length_c   1.000
_cell.angle_alpha   90.00
_cell.angle_beta   90.00
_cell.angle_gamma   90.00
#
_symmetry.space_group_name_H-M   'P 1'
#
loop_
_entity.id
_entity.type
_entity.pdbx_description
1 polymer ?
#
loop_
_entity_poly.entity_id
_entity_poly.type
_entity_poly.pdbx_seq_one_letter_code
_entity_poly.pdbx_strand_id
1 'polypeptide(L)'
;MTPIRTYLLTIFLLIGFGIPLIAEPLSVTNRKAIDAFYQKNWSQAKMWFKESLKKNPNDPYANYNLACVYTILLSQCENLTEEQDVFQLLQQAVTYKKTYKSLMLKDKDLSLLHNTYRFNEIAGLSPKELFTNIIWFGPSPGAYGPISEIKFDANGSFELSLVAFRESDGTLEKPKYRGKYQWISEQVIQLEFQKLPSSLPHQTKKRQARWNKDKLEIEGFDYQFQDTPDRCSA
;
A
#
# COMPACT_ATOMS: atom_id res chain seq x y z
N MET A 1 20.38 -25.62 -3.18
CA MET A 1 20.00 -25.48 -1.75
C MET A 1 20.02 -24.00 -1.42
N THR A 2 18.87 -23.35 -1.50
CA THR A 2 18.69 -21.92 -1.22
C THR A 2 18.34 -21.73 0.26
N PRO A 3 18.85 -20.68 0.93
CA PRO A 3 18.65 -20.52 2.36
C PRO A 3 17.21 -20.07 2.63
N ILE A 4 16.54 -20.81 3.51
CA ILE A 4 15.23 -20.50 4.05
C ILE A 4 15.34 -19.16 4.80
N ARG A 5 14.67 -18.12 4.29
CA ARG A 5 14.45 -16.87 5.03
C ARG A 5 13.51 -17.17 6.18
N THR A 6 14.07 -17.32 7.38
CA THR A 6 13.32 -17.34 8.64
C THR A 6 12.68 -15.97 8.88
N TYR A 7 11.36 -15.88 8.68
CA TYR A 7 10.56 -14.75 9.13
C TYR A 7 10.35 -14.89 10.65
N LEU A 8 11.04 -14.06 11.44
CA LEU A 8 10.86 -13.97 12.88
C LEU A 8 9.44 -13.46 13.20
N LEU A 9 8.66 -14.31 13.86
CA LEU A 9 7.44 -13.94 14.59
C LEU A 9 7.79 -12.90 15.66
N THR A 10 7.28 -11.68 15.52
CA THR A 10 7.30 -10.70 16.62
C THR A 10 6.09 -10.92 17.52
N ILE A 11 6.33 -11.59 18.64
CA ILE A 11 5.42 -11.71 19.79
C ILE A 11 5.31 -10.33 20.45
N PHE A 12 4.10 -9.77 20.54
CA PHE A 12 3.82 -8.63 21.43
C PHE A 12 3.16 -9.14 22.70
N LEU A 13 3.98 -9.45 23.70
CA LEU A 13 3.57 -9.60 25.10
C LEU A 13 3.61 -8.20 25.74
N LEU A 14 2.50 -7.46 25.65
CA LEU A 14 2.28 -6.26 26.45
C LEU A 14 1.75 -6.68 27.82
N ILE A 15 2.64 -7.00 28.76
CA ILE A 15 2.31 -7.03 30.18
C ILE A 15 2.73 -5.68 30.76
N GLY A 16 1.78 -4.74 30.78
CA GLY A 16 1.86 -3.49 31.52
C GLY A 16 0.62 -3.38 32.39
N PHE A 17 0.84 -3.38 33.71
CA PHE A 17 -0.11 -3.32 34.81
C PHE A 17 -1.42 -2.53 34.57
N GLY A 18 -2.56 -3.11 34.98
CA GLY A 18 -3.53 -2.35 35.78
C GLY A 18 -4.90 -2.02 35.21
N ILE A 19 -5.37 -2.64 34.11
CA ILE A 19 -6.79 -2.63 33.76
C ILE A 19 -7.16 -4.06 33.34
N PRO A 20 -8.18 -4.71 33.91
CA PRO A 20 -8.74 -5.90 33.30
C PRO A 20 -9.43 -5.45 32.00
N LEU A 21 -8.66 -5.40 30.92
CA LEU A 21 -9.21 -5.47 29.57
C LEU A 21 -9.86 -6.84 29.48
N ILE A 22 -11.15 -6.91 29.81
CA ILE A 22 -12.00 -8.05 29.47
C ILE A 22 -12.07 -8.01 27.95
N ALA A 23 -11.05 -8.55 27.29
CA ALA A 23 -11.12 -8.85 25.88
C ALA A 23 -12.19 -9.93 25.75
N GLU A 24 -13.28 -9.62 25.05
CA GLU A 24 -14.30 -10.62 24.78
C GLU A 24 -13.65 -11.85 24.14
N PRO A 25 -13.98 -13.06 24.62
CA PRO A 25 -13.40 -14.26 24.06
C PRO A 25 -13.77 -14.38 22.59
N LEU A 26 -12.78 -14.69 21.75
CA LEU A 26 -13.02 -14.92 20.31
C LEU A 26 -14.13 -15.95 20.11
N SER A 27 -14.98 -15.74 19.11
CA SER A 27 -15.97 -16.75 18.72
C SER A 27 -15.29 -18.07 18.30
N VAL A 28 -16.01 -19.20 18.43
CA VAL A 28 -15.50 -20.51 17.98
C VAL A 28 -15.05 -20.46 16.52
N THR A 29 -15.81 -19.75 15.67
CA THR A 29 -15.51 -19.59 14.25
C THR A 29 -14.24 -18.77 14.04
N ASN A 30 -14.04 -17.67 14.79
CA ASN A 30 -12.80 -16.88 14.71
C ASN A 30 -11.58 -17.68 15.17
N ARG A 31 -11.70 -18.53 16.21
CA ARG A 31 -10.59 -19.40 16.63
C ARG A 31 -10.18 -20.38 15.53
N LYS A 32 -11.15 -21.06 14.89
CA LYS A 32 -10.88 -21.95 13.75
C LYS A 32 -10.20 -21.21 12.59
N ALA A 33 -10.63 -19.99 12.30
CA ALA A 33 -10.03 -19.16 11.25
C ALA A 33 -8.57 -18.84 11.53
N ILE A 34 -8.27 -18.49 12.79
CA ILE A 34 -6.91 -18.16 13.25
C ILE A 34 -6.00 -19.38 13.30
N ASP A 35 -6.50 -20.53 13.75
CA ASP A 35 -5.75 -21.78 13.71
C ASP A 35 -5.36 -22.13 12.26
N ALA A 36 -6.29 -21.99 11.31
CA ALA A 36 -6.02 -22.17 9.90
C ALA A 36 -5.03 -21.13 9.34
N PHE A 37 -5.15 -19.87 9.78
CA PHE A 37 -4.23 -18.79 9.41
C PHE A 37 -2.80 -19.09 9.84
N TYR A 38 -2.58 -19.50 11.10
CA TYR A 38 -1.24 -19.86 11.61
C TYR A 38 -0.65 -21.09 10.92
N GLN A 39 -1.50 -22.01 10.45
CA GLN A 39 -1.10 -23.14 9.63
C GLN A 39 -0.85 -22.77 8.15
N LYS A 40 -0.98 -21.49 7.79
CA LYS A 40 -0.91 -20.99 6.41
C LYS A 40 -1.93 -21.61 5.45
N ASN A 41 -3.03 -22.13 5.99
CA ASN A 41 -4.13 -22.65 5.20
C ASN A 41 -5.10 -21.52 4.85
N TRP A 42 -4.71 -20.70 3.88
CA TRP A 42 -5.44 -19.49 3.48
C TRP A 42 -6.88 -19.78 3.03
N SER A 43 -7.09 -20.91 2.37
CA SER A 43 -8.43 -21.34 1.94
C SER A 43 -9.37 -21.57 3.13
N GLN A 44 -8.93 -22.32 4.15
CA GLN A 44 -9.72 -22.54 5.36
C GLN A 44 -9.85 -21.28 6.21
N ALA A 45 -8.78 -20.48 6.35
CA ALA A 45 -8.84 -19.22 7.09
C ALA A 45 -9.89 -18.28 6.48
N LYS A 46 -9.85 -18.09 5.15
CA LYS A 46 -10.85 -17.34 4.38
C LYS A 46 -12.26 -17.85 4.63
N MET A 47 -12.48 -19.15 4.51
CA MET A 47 -13.79 -19.78 4.72
C MET A 47 -14.33 -19.46 6.12
N TRP A 48 -13.54 -19.71 7.17
CA TRP A 48 -13.98 -19.49 8.53
C TRP A 48 -14.20 -18.02 8.87
N PHE A 49 -13.35 -17.09 8.39
CA PHE A 49 -13.63 -15.67 8.57
C PHE A 49 -14.92 -15.23 7.86
N LYS A 50 -15.18 -15.72 6.64
CA LYS A 50 -16.47 -15.47 5.97
C LYS A 50 -17.66 -16.02 6.76
N GLU A 51 -17.54 -17.23 7.32
CA GLU A 51 -18.59 -17.79 8.20
C GLU A 51 -18.79 -16.97 9.48
N SER A 52 -17.74 -16.34 10.00
CA SER A 52 -17.86 -15.42 11.13
C SER A 52 -18.65 -14.17 10.73
N LEU A 53 -18.30 -13.57 9.59
CA LEU A 53 -18.96 -12.38 9.06
C LEU A 53 -20.41 -12.63 8.63
N LYS A 54 -20.78 -13.85 8.24
CA LYS A 54 -22.21 -14.20 8.03
C LYS A 54 -23.03 -14.06 9.31
N LYS A 55 -22.45 -14.36 10.47
CA LYS A 55 -23.12 -14.27 11.78
C LYS A 55 -23.08 -12.85 12.34
N ASN A 56 -21.97 -12.17 12.15
CA ASN A 56 -21.79 -10.78 12.53
C ASN A 56 -21.01 -10.03 11.44
N PRO A 57 -21.69 -9.38 10.49
CA PRO A 57 -21.03 -8.64 9.40
C PRO A 57 -20.11 -7.52 9.89
N ASN A 58 -20.36 -7.01 11.10
CA ASN A 58 -19.65 -5.89 11.70
C ASN A 58 -18.55 -6.34 12.68
N ASP A 59 -18.24 -7.65 12.76
CA ASP A 59 -17.15 -8.14 13.61
C ASP A 59 -15.83 -7.51 13.15
N PRO A 60 -15.23 -6.59 13.94
CA PRO A 60 -14.02 -5.92 13.51
C PRO A 60 -12.86 -6.91 13.40
N TYR A 61 -12.81 -7.95 14.26
CA TYR A 61 -11.74 -8.94 14.24
C TYR A 61 -11.79 -9.80 12.97
N ALA A 62 -12.97 -10.31 12.60
CA ALA A 62 -13.10 -11.10 11.39
C ALA A 62 -12.84 -10.29 10.11
N ASN A 63 -13.34 -9.05 10.06
CA ASN A 63 -13.06 -8.13 8.95
C ASN A 63 -11.57 -7.87 8.78
N TYR A 64 -10.88 -7.52 9.87
CA TYR A 64 -9.45 -7.23 9.85
C TYR A 64 -8.61 -8.43 9.39
N ASN A 65 -8.84 -9.61 9.97
CA ASN A 65 -8.04 -10.78 9.64
C ASN A 65 -8.36 -11.33 8.24
N LEU A 66 -9.61 -11.20 7.77
CA LEU A 66 -9.94 -11.53 6.38
C LEU A 66 -9.21 -10.60 5.39
N ALA A 67 -9.10 -9.31 5.71
CA ALA A 67 -8.28 -8.37 4.93
C ALA A 67 -6.81 -8.79 4.88
N CYS A 68 -6.24 -9.27 5.99
CA CYS A 68 -4.89 -9.80 6.04
C CYS A 68 -4.73 -11.03 5.14
N VAL A 69 -5.67 -11.99 5.21
CA VAL A 69 -5.69 -13.17 4.32
C VAL A 69 -5.70 -12.73 2.86
N TYR A 70 -6.61 -11.83 2.47
CA TYR A 70 -6.68 -11.35 1.09
C TYR A 70 -5.43 -10.59 0.64
N THR A 71 -4.78 -9.84 1.53
CA THR A 71 -3.51 -9.19 1.21
C THR A 71 -2.39 -10.20 0.97
N ILE A 72 -2.35 -11.28 1.75
CA ILE A 72 -1.43 -12.40 1.53
C ILE A 72 -1.71 -13.08 0.17
N LEU A 73 -2.97 -13.32 -0.18
CA LEU A 73 -3.32 -13.90 -1.48
C LEU A 73 -2.95 -12.97 -2.65
N LEU A 74 -3.17 -11.66 -2.52
CA LEU A 74 -2.70 -10.67 -3.49
C LEU A 74 -1.18 -10.69 -3.67
N SER A 75 -0.43 -10.88 -2.58
CA SER A 75 1.04 -11.00 -2.66
C SER A 75 1.51 -12.24 -3.44
N GLN A 76 0.63 -13.23 -3.60
CA GLN A 76 0.85 -14.45 -4.39
C GLN A 76 0.30 -14.32 -5.81
N CYS A 77 -0.13 -13.12 -6.23
CA CYS A 77 -0.79 -12.87 -7.50
C CYS A 77 -2.06 -13.71 -7.73
N GLU A 78 -2.76 -14.08 -6.65
CA GLU A 78 -4.11 -14.63 -6.77
C GLU A 78 -5.10 -13.53 -7.14
N ASN A 79 -5.99 -13.83 -8.09
CA ASN A 79 -7.07 -12.93 -8.46
C ASN A 79 -8.09 -12.83 -7.32
N LEU A 80 -8.32 -11.62 -6.84
CA LEU A 80 -9.43 -11.30 -5.97
C LEU A 80 -10.63 -10.80 -6.78
N THR A 81 -11.84 -11.18 -6.38
CA THR A 81 -13.08 -10.63 -6.92
C THR A 81 -13.44 -9.30 -6.23
N GLU A 82 -14.37 -8.53 -6.79
CA GLU A 82 -14.84 -7.26 -6.18
C GLU A 82 -15.44 -7.47 -4.77
N GLU A 83 -16.07 -8.62 -4.51
CA GLU A 83 -16.55 -9.02 -3.18
C GLU A 83 -15.42 -9.21 -2.15
N GLN A 84 -14.16 -9.14 -2.59
CA GLN A 84 -12.95 -9.30 -1.79
C GLN A 84 -12.19 -7.97 -1.66
N ASP A 85 -12.89 -6.83 -1.69
CA ASP A 85 -12.29 -5.52 -1.47
C ASP A 85 -11.68 -5.42 -0.06
N VAL A 86 -10.36 -5.57 -0.01
CA VAL A 86 -9.54 -5.49 1.20
C VAL A 86 -9.75 -4.17 1.93
N PHE A 87 -9.91 -3.07 1.19
CA PHE A 87 -10.09 -1.75 1.78
C PHE A 87 -11.47 -1.62 2.44
N GLN A 88 -12.51 -2.26 1.88
CA GLN A 88 -13.83 -2.28 2.52
C GLN A 88 -13.79 -3.04 3.86
N LEU A 89 -13.11 -4.19 3.90
CA LEU A 89 -12.92 -4.97 5.13
C LEU A 89 -12.14 -4.17 6.19
N LEU A 90 -11.03 -3.53 5.79
CA LEU A 90 -10.24 -2.67 6.68
C LEU A 90 -11.07 -1.48 7.20
N GLN A 91 -11.85 -0.84 6.34
CA GLN A 91 -12.73 0.25 6.71
C GLN A 91 -13.79 -0.19 7.73
N GLN A 92 -14.44 -1.35 7.53
CA GLN A 92 -15.39 -1.91 8.49
C GLN A 92 -14.70 -2.20 9.83
N ALA A 93 -13.53 -2.83 9.80
CA ALA A 93 -12.78 -3.15 11.00
C ALA A 93 -12.45 -1.89 11.83
N VAL A 94 -11.99 -0.83 11.17
CA VAL A 94 -11.69 0.47 11.79
C VAL A 94 -12.94 1.18 12.31
N THR A 95 -14.06 1.11 11.58
CA THR A 95 -15.34 1.71 11.99
C THR A 95 -15.81 1.13 13.33
N TYR A 96 -15.75 -0.19 13.50
CA TYR A 96 -16.22 -0.86 14.73
C TYR A 96 -15.14 -1.00 15.80
N LYS A 97 -13.86 -0.84 15.47
CA LYS A 97 -12.75 -0.83 16.43
C LYS A 97 -11.63 0.12 16.01
N LYS A 98 -11.73 1.38 16.45
CA LYS A 98 -10.81 2.48 16.09
C LYS A 98 -9.33 2.18 16.33
N THR A 99 -8.99 1.32 17.30
CA THR A 99 -7.59 0.93 17.56
C THR A 99 -6.93 0.22 16.38
N TYR A 100 -7.70 -0.27 15.40
CA TYR A 100 -7.14 -0.85 14.19
C TYR A 100 -6.51 0.14 13.22
N LYS A 101 -6.79 1.44 13.34
CA LYS A 101 -6.07 2.48 12.58
C LYS A 101 -4.56 2.42 12.81
N SER A 102 -4.15 2.31 14.09
CA SER A 102 -2.74 2.24 14.44
C SER A 102 -2.17 0.83 14.29
N LEU A 103 -3.00 -0.21 14.39
CA LEU A 103 -2.58 -1.59 14.18
C LEU A 103 -2.20 -1.84 12.72
N MET A 104 -3.04 -1.45 11.76
CA MET A 104 -2.80 -1.72 10.34
C MET A 104 -1.47 -1.13 9.84
N LEU A 105 -1.10 0.07 10.31
CA LEU A 105 0.16 0.72 9.97
C LEU A 105 1.41 -0.07 10.41
N LYS A 106 1.26 -0.96 11.40
CA LYS A 106 2.36 -1.77 11.95
C LYS A 106 2.32 -3.22 11.48
N ASP A 107 1.21 -3.64 10.89
CA ASP A 107 1.00 -5.02 10.50
C ASP A 107 1.76 -5.33 9.20
N LYS A 108 2.61 -6.35 9.27
CA LYS A 108 3.43 -6.81 8.15
C LYS A 108 2.60 -7.54 7.10
N ASP A 109 1.50 -8.17 7.48
CA ASP A 109 0.62 -8.85 6.53
C ASP A 109 -0.10 -7.85 5.62
N LEU A 110 -0.18 -6.59 6.04
CA LEU A 110 -0.73 -5.47 5.29
C LEU A 110 0.34 -4.59 4.61
N SER A 111 1.64 -4.94 4.70
CA SER A 111 2.73 -4.10 4.16
C SER A 111 2.59 -3.81 2.67
N LEU A 112 1.95 -4.73 1.96
CA LEU A 112 1.62 -4.61 0.55
C LEU A 112 0.72 -3.40 0.24
N LEU A 113 -0.03 -2.92 1.23
CA LEU A 113 -0.99 -1.81 1.08
C LEU A 113 -0.48 -0.50 1.68
N HIS A 114 0.63 -0.52 2.42
CA HIS A 114 1.13 0.64 3.18
C HIS A 114 1.37 1.89 2.32
N ASN A 115 1.62 1.73 1.02
CA ASN A 115 1.89 2.82 0.11
C ASN A 115 0.72 3.18 -0.81
N THR A 116 -0.51 2.76 -0.48
CA THR A 116 -1.71 3.11 -1.27
C THR A 116 -2.52 4.20 -0.59
N TYR A 117 -3.21 5.01 -1.39
CA TYR A 117 -4.08 6.08 -0.93
C TYR A 117 -5.18 5.55 0.00
N ARG A 118 -5.94 4.56 -0.45
CA ARG A 118 -7.08 4.01 0.29
C ARG A 118 -6.67 3.45 1.65
N PHE A 119 -5.52 2.77 1.73
CA PHE A 119 -5.02 2.23 2.99
C PHE A 119 -4.73 3.33 4.02
N ASN A 120 -3.99 4.34 3.60
CA ASN A 120 -3.59 5.44 4.45
C ASN A 120 -4.77 6.35 4.81
N GLU A 121 -5.76 6.48 3.93
CA GLU A 121 -7.01 7.21 4.18
C GLU A 121 -7.80 6.52 5.31
N ILE A 122 -7.95 5.20 5.26
CA ILE A 122 -8.59 4.39 6.32
C ILE A 122 -7.83 4.52 7.65
N ALA A 123 -6.49 4.52 7.59
CA ALA A 123 -5.64 4.74 8.76
C ALA A 123 -5.80 6.14 9.36
N GLY A 124 -6.41 7.08 8.62
CA GLY A 124 -6.72 8.43 9.07
C GLY A 124 -5.52 9.38 9.04
N LEU A 125 -4.59 9.17 8.11
CA LEU A 125 -3.47 10.08 7.90
C LEU A 125 -3.95 11.41 7.31
N SER A 126 -3.23 12.49 7.63
CA SER A 126 -3.50 13.81 7.03
C SER A 126 -3.16 13.82 5.53
N PRO A 127 -3.71 14.76 4.74
CA PRO A 127 -3.41 14.91 3.31
C PRO A 127 -1.92 14.93 2.98
N LYS A 128 -1.09 15.60 3.80
CA LYS A 128 0.35 15.66 3.58
C LYS A 128 1.03 14.32 3.87
N GLU A 129 0.63 13.62 4.93
CA GLU A 129 1.15 12.30 5.26
C GLU A 129 0.73 11.27 4.22
N LEU A 130 -0.53 11.32 3.75
CA LEU A 130 -1.04 10.52 2.64
C LEU A 130 -0.12 10.66 1.43
N PHE A 131 0.10 11.90 0.98
CA PHE A 131 0.89 12.19 -0.20
C PHE A 131 2.33 11.64 -0.14
N THR A 132 2.99 11.73 1.02
CA THR A 132 4.37 11.28 1.21
C THR A 132 4.51 9.79 1.54
N ASN A 133 3.43 9.12 1.94
CA ASN A 133 3.44 7.67 2.17
C ASN A 133 3.09 6.88 0.91
N ILE A 134 2.55 7.53 -0.11
CA ILE A 134 2.26 6.90 -1.40
C ILE A 134 3.53 6.85 -2.28
N ILE A 135 3.68 5.73 -3.00
CA ILE A 135 4.59 5.66 -4.15
C ILE A 135 3.73 5.75 -5.40
N TRP A 136 4.08 6.68 -6.29
CA TRP A 136 3.31 6.99 -7.48
C TRP A 136 3.95 6.34 -8.71
N PHE A 137 3.18 5.59 -9.48
CA PHE A 137 3.61 4.76 -10.61
C PHE A 137 2.90 5.17 -11.90
N GLY A 138 3.57 5.14 -13.04
CA GLY A 138 2.87 5.23 -14.32
C GLY A 138 3.77 5.52 -15.52
N PRO A 139 3.27 5.30 -16.75
CA PRO A 139 2.21 4.35 -17.08
C PRO A 139 2.71 2.91 -16.89
N SER A 140 1.79 1.92 -16.88
CA SER A 140 2.13 0.49 -16.92
C SER A 140 1.78 -0.11 -18.29
N PRO A 141 2.67 -0.01 -19.30
CA PRO A 141 2.42 -0.53 -20.64
C PRO A 141 2.58 -2.06 -20.68
N GLY A 142 1.50 -2.76 -20.35
CA GLY A 142 1.42 -4.22 -20.49
C GLY A 142 2.42 -4.95 -19.60
N ALA A 143 3.14 -5.91 -20.18
CA ALA A 143 3.92 -6.88 -19.42
C ALA A 143 5.13 -6.30 -18.65
N TYR A 144 5.57 -5.07 -18.91
CA TYR A 144 6.79 -4.51 -18.30
C TYR A 144 6.56 -3.81 -16.94
N GLY A 145 5.30 -3.73 -16.49
CA GLY A 145 4.95 -2.96 -15.30
C GLY A 145 5.16 -1.45 -15.50
N PRO A 146 5.18 -0.67 -14.41
CA PRO A 146 5.28 0.78 -14.49
C PRO A 146 6.65 1.23 -14.99
N ILE A 147 6.66 2.08 -16.02
CA ILE A 147 7.89 2.65 -16.59
C ILE A 147 8.36 3.91 -15.85
N SER A 148 7.57 4.44 -14.92
CA SER A 148 8.01 5.52 -14.03
C SER A 148 7.50 5.32 -12.62
N GLU A 149 8.32 5.77 -11.67
CA GLU A 149 8.05 5.73 -10.24
C GLU A 149 8.49 7.07 -9.64
N ILE A 150 7.65 7.74 -8.85
CA ILE A 150 8.04 8.92 -8.09
C ILE A 150 7.63 8.78 -6.62
N LYS A 151 8.56 9.10 -5.74
CA LYS A 151 8.38 9.10 -4.29
C LYS A 151 8.68 10.48 -3.72
N PHE A 152 7.87 10.92 -2.76
CA PHE A 152 8.02 12.17 -2.04
C PHE A 152 8.34 11.91 -0.57
N ASP A 153 9.33 12.62 -0.04
CA ASP A 153 9.72 12.52 1.36
C ASP A 153 9.17 13.72 2.15
N ALA A 154 8.79 13.50 3.42
CA ALA A 154 8.27 14.54 4.30
C ALA A 154 9.22 15.75 4.51
N ASN A 155 10.52 15.60 4.21
CA ASN A 155 11.51 16.68 4.27
C ASN A 155 11.50 17.61 3.03
N GLY A 156 10.56 17.42 2.10
CA GLY A 156 10.45 18.20 0.88
C GLY A 156 11.35 17.73 -0.26
N SER A 157 11.96 16.54 -0.22
CA SER A 157 12.62 15.93 -1.39
C SER A 157 11.70 14.99 -2.16
N PHE A 158 12.06 14.76 -3.42
CA PHE A 158 11.48 13.68 -4.20
C PHE A 158 12.56 12.95 -5.01
N GLU A 159 12.28 11.70 -5.35
CA GLU A 159 13.04 10.89 -6.30
C GLU A 159 12.09 10.35 -7.37
N LEU A 160 12.41 10.60 -8.63
CA LEU A 160 11.75 10.06 -9.81
C LEU A 160 12.69 9.04 -10.47
N SER A 161 12.21 7.84 -10.72
CA SER A 161 12.87 6.83 -11.54
C SER A 161 12.11 6.67 -12.85
N LEU A 162 12.82 6.63 -13.97
CA LEU A 162 12.25 6.37 -15.30
C LEU A 162 12.94 5.15 -15.88
N VAL A 163 12.18 4.24 -16.46
CA VAL A 163 12.72 3.14 -17.27
C VAL A 163 13.19 3.72 -18.59
N ALA A 164 14.44 3.40 -18.95
CA ALA A 164 15.04 3.79 -20.21
C ALA A 164 15.76 2.59 -20.83
N PHE A 165 15.75 2.49 -22.16
CA PHE A 165 16.57 1.52 -22.89
C PHE A 165 17.90 2.17 -23.24
N ARG A 166 18.99 1.50 -22.89
CA ARG A 166 20.32 1.91 -23.34
C ARG A 166 20.47 1.58 -24.82
N GLU A 167 20.70 2.60 -25.64
CA GLU A 167 20.76 2.46 -27.11
C GLU A 167 21.85 1.48 -27.58
N SER A 168 22.94 1.32 -26.81
CA SER A 168 24.09 0.51 -27.21
C SER A 168 23.84 -0.99 -27.19
N ASP A 169 23.04 -1.49 -26.25
CA ASP A 169 22.90 -2.92 -25.97
C ASP A 169 21.46 -3.34 -25.62
N GLY A 170 20.50 -2.41 -25.63
CA GLY A 170 19.10 -2.66 -25.29
C GLY A 170 18.86 -2.93 -23.80
N THR A 171 19.87 -2.74 -22.94
CA THR A 171 19.73 -2.97 -21.49
C THR A 171 18.71 -1.99 -20.89
N LEU A 172 17.82 -2.51 -20.06
CA LEU A 172 16.92 -1.71 -19.25
C LEU A 172 17.69 -1.02 -18.11
N GLU A 173 17.65 0.30 -18.11
CA GLU A 173 18.13 1.15 -17.02
C GLU A 173 16.96 1.81 -16.30
N LYS A 174 17.20 2.17 -15.03
CA LYS A 174 16.28 2.98 -14.22
C LYS A 174 16.99 4.23 -13.70
N PRO A 175 17.35 5.19 -14.57
CA PRO A 175 17.92 6.47 -14.14
C PRO A 175 17.05 7.16 -13.09
N LYS A 176 17.71 7.73 -12.09
CA LYS A 176 17.08 8.43 -10.97
C LYS A 176 17.31 9.93 -11.08
N TYR A 177 16.25 10.68 -10.85
CA TYR A 177 16.21 12.14 -10.85
C TYR A 177 15.72 12.61 -9.50
N ARG A 178 16.37 13.62 -8.94
CA ARG A 178 16.08 14.12 -7.60
C ARG A 178 15.76 15.59 -7.64
N GLY A 179 15.02 16.04 -6.64
CA GLY A 179 14.66 17.44 -6.53
C GLY A 179 14.08 17.79 -5.16
N LYS A 180 13.57 19.01 -5.10
CA LYS A 180 12.81 19.52 -3.97
C LYS A 180 11.39 19.83 -4.41
N TYR A 181 10.44 19.74 -3.49
CA TYR A 181 9.07 20.18 -3.73
C TYR A 181 8.57 21.09 -2.61
N GLN A 182 7.60 21.92 -2.96
CA GLN A 182 6.93 22.82 -2.04
C GLN A 182 5.44 22.79 -2.28
N TRP A 183 4.65 22.87 -1.22
CA TRP A 183 3.19 22.96 -1.31
C TRP A 183 2.77 24.36 -1.77
N ILE A 184 1.96 24.42 -2.83
CA ILE A 184 1.27 25.64 -3.27
C ILE A 184 -0.12 25.70 -2.62
N SER A 185 -0.79 24.55 -2.57
CA SER A 185 -2.07 24.33 -1.88
C SER A 185 -2.14 22.89 -1.38
N GLU A 186 -3.25 22.46 -0.79
CA GLU A 186 -3.43 21.08 -0.31
C GLU A 186 -3.32 20.03 -1.42
N GLN A 187 -3.67 20.39 -2.66
CA GLN A 187 -3.70 19.49 -3.82
C GLN A 187 -2.64 19.80 -4.88
N VAL A 188 -1.85 20.86 -4.69
CA VAL A 188 -0.90 21.34 -5.71
C VAL A 188 0.47 21.55 -5.07
N ILE A 189 1.50 20.98 -5.71
CA ILE A 189 2.90 21.17 -5.36
C ILE A 189 3.69 21.74 -6.53
N GLN A 190 4.76 22.46 -6.21
CA GLN A 190 5.80 22.83 -7.16
C GLN A 190 6.99 21.90 -6.99
N LEU A 191 7.43 21.27 -8.08
CA LEU A 191 8.65 20.49 -8.16
C LEU A 191 9.80 21.37 -8.68
N GLU A 192 11.00 21.13 -8.16
CA GLU A 192 12.25 21.68 -8.68
C GLU A 192 13.29 20.58 -8.81
N PHE A 193 13.55 20.17 -10.05
CA PHE A 193 14.52 19.12 -10.39
C PHE A 193 15.95 19.64 -10.28
N GLN A 194 16.85 18.85 -9.68
CA GLN A 194 18.29 19.12 -9.74
C GLN A 194 18.82 18.96 -11.17
N LYS A 195 18.39 17.88 -11.82
CA LYS A 195 18.64 17.53 -13.22
C LYS A 195 17.35 17.02 -13.84
N LEU A 196 17.04 17.49 -15.04
CA LEU A 196 15.87 17.03 -15.78
C LEU A 196 16.16 15.73 -16.52
N PRO A 197 15.18 14.82 -16.62
CA PRO A 197 15.17 13.78 -17.64
C PRO A 197 15.28 14.37 -19.04
N SER A 198 16.11 13.77 -19.89
CA SER A 198 16.24 14.17 -21.30
C SER A 198 14.95 13.92 -22.09
N SER A 199 14.09 13.02 -21.62
CA SER A 199 12.80 12.69 -22.22
C SER A 199 11.72 13.76 -22.00
N LEU A 200 11.89 14.71 -21.08
CA LEU A 200 10.85 15.71 -20.81
C LEU A 200 10.93 16.91 -21.78
N PRO A 201 9.78 17.33 -22.36
CA PRO A 201 9.73 18.48 -23.27
C PRO A 201 9.93 19.82 -22.52
N HIS A 202 10.59 20.78 -23.17
CA HIS A 202 10.84 22.16 -22.70
C HIS A 202 11.60 22.30 -21.36
N GLN A 203 12.81 22.84 -21.40
CA GLN A 203 13.85 22.74 -20.37
C GLN A 203 13.68 23.61 -19.11
N THR A 204 12.53 23.62 -18.42
CA THR A 204 12.44 24.26 -17.09
C THR A 204 12.53 23.24 -15.97
N LYS A 205 13.45 23.47 -15.02
CA LYS A 205 13.62 22.62 -13.83
C LYS A 205 12.41 22.66 -12.89
N LYS A 206 11.57 23.69 -13.01
CA LYS A 206 10.35 23.86 -12.21
C LYS A 206 9.12 23.36 -12.95
N ARG A 207 8.26 22.64 -12.24
CA ARG A 207 6.99 22.06 -12.72
C ARG A 207 5.93 22.13 -11.65
N GLN A 208 4.66 22.22 -12.01
CA GLN A 208 3.58 21.94 -11.07
C GLN A 208 3.15 20.47 -11.14
N ALA A 209 2.74 19.94 -10.00
CA ALA A 209 2.04 18.68 -9.92
C ALA A 209 0.75 18.84 -9.12
N ARG A 210 -0.31 18.17 -9.57
CA ARG A 210 -1.64 18.17 -8.96
C ARG A 210 -1.98 16.76 -8.56
N TRP A 211 -2.43 16.57 -7.34
CA TRP A 211 -2.83 15.25 -6.86
C TRP A 211 -4.27 15.27 -6.37
N ASN A 212 -4.97 14.16 -6.60
CA ASN A 212 -6.33 13.94 -6.15
C ASN A 212 -6.52 12.45 -5.90
N LYS A 213 -6.71 12.09 -4.63
CA LYS A 213 -6.82 10.70 -4.18
C LYS A 213 -5.62 9.86 -4.63
N ASP A 214 -5.88 8.85 -5.45
CA ASP A 214 -4.96 7.87 -6.01
C ASP A 214 -4.32 8.33 -7.32
N LYS A 215 -4.49 9.60 -7.73
CA LYS A 215 -3.93 10.14 -8.98
C LYS A 215 -3.01 11.32 -8.76
N LEU A 216 -1.91 11.35 -9.51
CA LEU A 216 -0.94 12.45 -9.57
C LEU A 216 -0.65 12.83 -11.01
N GLU A 217 -0.87 14.09 -11.34
CA GLU A 217 -0.58 14.70 -12.64
C GLU A 217 0.64 15.61 -12.49
N ILE A 218 1.64 15.43 -13.34
CA ILE A 218 2.84 16.28 -13.36
C ILE A 218 2.95 16.97 -14.71
N GLU A 219 3.08 18.29 -14.70
CA GLU A 219 3.24 19.08 -15.92
C GLU A 219 4.44 18.59 -16.76
N GLY A 220 4.20 18.37 -18.07
CA GLY A 220 5.19 17.89 -19.02
C GLY A 220 5.25 16.36 -19.18
N PHE A 221 4.54 15.61 -18.34
CA PHE A 221 4.26 14.20 -18.58
C PHE A 221 2.95 14.06 -19.36
N ASP A 222 2.90 13.12 -20.31
CA ASP A 222 1.73 12.80 -21.15
C ASP A 222 0.81 11.75 -20.51
N TYR A 223 1.07 11.39 -19.26
CA TYR A 223 0.31 10.43 -18.48
C TYR A 223 0.15 10.85 -17.02
N GLN A 224 -0.71 10.12 -16.31
CA GLN A 224 -0.94 10.28 -14.88
C GLN A 224 -0.26 9.16 -14.11
N PHE A 225 0.24 9.47 -12.93
CA PHE A 225 0.71 8.48 -11.98
C PHE A 225 -0.44 8.01 -11.08
N GLN A 226 -0.38 6.75 -10.65
CA GLN A 226 -1.33 6.08 -9.76
C GLN A 226 -0.58 5.41 -8.60
N ASP A 227 -1.27 5.01 -7.54
CA ASP A 227 -0.65 4.38 -6.36
C ASP A 227 -0.44 2.84 -6.48
N THR A 228 -0.59 2.30 -7.70
CA THR A 228 -0.56 0.85 -7.95
C THR A 228 0.65 0.44 -8.80
N PRO A 229 1.58 -0.36 -8.26
CA PRO A 229 2.81 -0.76 -8.97
C PRO A 229 2.65 -1.84 -10.05
N ASP A 230 1.42 -2.21 -10.43
CA ASP A 230 1.13 -3.32 -11.37
C ASP A 230 1.96 -4.59 -11.10
N ARG A 231 1.67 -5.25 -9.97
CA ARG A 231 2.57 -6.23 -9.32
C ARG A 231 2.69 -7.59 -9.99
N CYS A 232 1.74 -7.91 -10.86
CA CYS A 232 1.64 -9.24 -11.47
C CYS A 232 1.92 -9.20 -12.98
N SER A 233 2.40 -8.05 -13.47
CA SER A 233 3.06 -7.93 -14.77
C SER A 233 4.48 -8.51 -14.70
N ALA A 234 4.97 -8.99 -15.85
CA ALA A 234 6.09 -9.92 -15.99
C ALA A 234 7.49 -9.33 -15.73
#